data_AF-A0A4V1Z1S8-F1
#
_entry.id   AF-A0A4V1Z1S8-F1
#
_cell.length_a   1.000
_cell.length_b   1.000
_cell.length_c   1.000
_cell.angle_alpha   90.00
_cell.angle_beta   90.00
_cell.angle_gamma   90.00
#
_symmetry.space_group_name_H-M   'P 1'
#
loop_
_entity.id
_entity.type
_entity.pdbx_description
1 polymer ?
#
loop_
_entity_poly.entity_id
_entity_poly.type
_entity_poly.pdbx_seq_one_letter_code
_entity_poly.pdbx_strand_id
1 'polypeptide(L)'
;MKLTFATWVADLSARGHGVLAASHAVPIQLWLREPGDYGSVLHFLARGTTVTLRRYAATDLTTLVLRSECDCEEHRTAGAGSRTVLTPGAVPVDEVVLDGAALFGWTGFEAGLLDVPTAAELFAELRHELDGRAADVA
;
A
#
# COMPACT_ATOMS: atom_id res chain seq x y z
N MET A 1 -4.74 -23.46 -3.19
CA MET A 1 -4.16 -22.48 -4.16
C MET A 1 -3.33 -21.50 -3.34
N LYS A 2 -2.03 -21.32 -3.62
CA LYS A 2 -1.18 -20.39 -2.85
C LYS A 2 -1.59 -18.95 -3.18
N LEU A 3 -1.83 -18.10 -2.18
CA LEU A 3 -2.15 -16.69 -2.41
C LEU A 3 -0.95 -16.00 -3.08
N THR A 4 -1.19 -15.41 -4.25
CA THR A 4 -0.24 -14.57 -4.98
C THR A 4 -0.66 -13.11 -4.89
N PHE A 5 0.25 -12.19 -5.19
CA PHE A 5 -0.07 -10.75 -5.17
C PHE A 5 -1.19 -10.41 -6.16
N ALA A 6 -1.14 -10.99 -7.36
CA ALA A 6 -2.17 -10.80 -8.38
C ALA A 6 -3.55 -11.28 -7.90
N THR A 7 -3.62 -12.47 -7.30
CA THR A 7 -4.89 -13.00 -6.76
C THR A 7 -5.38 -12.21 -5.55
N TRP A 8 -4.47 -11.66 -4.73
CA TRP A 8 -4.83 -10.83 -3.59
C TRP A 8 -5.41 -9.48 -4.03
N VAL A 9 -4.74 -8.79 -4.97
CA VAL A 9 -5.24 -7.55 -5.58
C VAL A 9 -6.57 -7.76 -6.31
N ALA A 10 -6.75 -8.90 -6.98
CA ALA A 10 -8.01 -9.26 -7.62
C ALA A 10 -9.14 -9.45 -6.59
N ASP A 11 -8.88 -10.11 -5.46
CA ASP A 11 -9.85 -10.26 -4.37
C ASP A 11 -10.24 -8.90 -3.77
N LEU A 12 -9.25 -8.03 -3.48
CA LEU A 12 -9.51 -6.67 -3.00
C LEU A 12 -10.37 -5.86 -3.99
N SER A 13 -10.05 -5.94 -5.29
CA SER A 13 -10.84 -5.27 -6.33
C SER A 13 -12.27 -5.83 -6.40
N ALA A 14 -12.44 -7.15 -6.26
CA ALA A 14 -13.76 -7.79 -6.23
C ALA A 14 -14.61 -7.35 -5.03
N ARG A 15 -13.96 -6.96 -3.92
CA ARG A 15 -14.62 -6.36 -2.74
C ARG A 15 -14.87 -4.85 -2.87
N GLY A 16 -14.54 -4.25 -4.01
CA GLY A 16 -14.82 -2.84 -4.32
C GLY A 16 -13.69 -1.87 -4.00
N HIS A 17 -12.50 -2.35 -3.57
CA HIS A 17 -11.34 -1.48 -3.39
C HIS A 17 -10.77 -1.03 -4.73
N GLY A 18 -10.36 0.24 -4.81
CA GLY A 18 -9.59 0.74 -5.96
C GLY A 18 -8.09 0.54 -5.75
N VAL A 19 -7.51 -0.52 -6.29
CA VAL A 19 -6.06 -0.77 -6.17
C VAL A 19 -5.28 0.12 -7.14
N LEU A 20 -4.35 0.92 -6.63
CA LEU A 20 -3.58 1.86 -7.46
C LEU A 20 -2.35 1.18 -8.08
N ALA A 21 -1.95 1.65 -9.26
CA ALA A 21 -0.87 1.08 -10.06
C ALA A 21 0.51 1.09 -9.37
N ALA A 22 0.69 1.90 -8.32
CA ALA A 22 1.92 1.94 -7.51
C ALA A 22 2.08 0.74 -6.55
N SER A 23 1.15 -0.21 -6.56
CA SER A 23 1.17 -1.41 -5.72
C SER A 23 2.06 -2.50 -6.32
N HIS A 24 2.90 -3.15 -5.52
CA HIS A 24 3.80 -4.22 -5.95
C HIS A 24 4.14 -5.22 -4.83
N ALA A 25 4.63 -6.40 -5.22
CA ALA A 25 4.81 -7.55 -4.31
C ALA A 25 6.17 -7.60 -3.59
N VAL A 26 7.22 -6.93 -4.06
CA VAL A 26 8.56 -7.00 -3.45
C VAL A 26 9.28 -5.64 -3.50
N PRO A 27 9.60 -5.03 -2.34
CA PRO A 27 8.94 -5.29 -1.05
C PRO A 27 7.42 -5.09 -1.18
N ILE A 28 6.61 -5.63 -0.27
CA ILE A 28 5.16 -5.45 -0.40
C ILE A 28 4.79 -3.99 -0.15
N GLN A 29 4.16 -3.39 -1.16
CA GLN A 29 3.58 -2.07 -1.12
C GLN A 29 2.20 -2.13 -1.76
N LEU A 30 1.18 -1.63 -1.08
CA LEU A 30 -0.21 -1.67 -1.53
C LEU A 30 -0.87 -0.32 -1.29
N TRP A 31 -1.46 0.23 -2.34
CA TRP A 31 -2.20 1.49 -2.34
C TRP A 31 -3.66 1.22 -2.68
N LEU A 32 -4.58 1.60 -1.78
CA LEU A 32 -6.00 1.27 -1.92
C LEU A 32 -6.89 2.49 -1.68
N ARG A 33 -7.82 2.74 -2.61
CA ARG A 33 -9.02 3.54 -2.33
C ARG A 33 -10.06 2.65 -1.65
N GLU A 34 -10.72 3.20 -0.64
CA GLU A 34 -11.79 2.51 0.07
C GLU A 34 -13.05 2.36 -0.80
N PRO A 35 -13.83 1.28 -0.62
CA PRO A 35 -15.11 1.15 -1.29
C PRO A 35 -16.07 2.22 -0.78
N GLY A 36 -16.61 3.05 -1.69
CA GLY A 36 -17.57 4.10 -1.34
C GLY A 36 -16.98 5.35 -0.69
N ASP A 37 -15.70 5.34 -0.29
CA ASP A 37 -14.98 6.53 0.17
C ASP A 37 -13.83 6.87 -0.80
N TYR A 38 -14.03 7.94 -1.57
CA TYR A 38 -13.03 8.47 -2.49
C TYR A 38 -12.15 9.57 -1.88
N GLY A 39 -12.42 9.96 -0.63
CA GLY A 39 -11.73 11.01 0.10
C GLY A 39 -10.49 10.54 0.83
N SER A 40 -10.30 9.23 1.00
CA SER A 40 -9.11 8.66 1.64
C SER A 40 -8.43 7.58 0.80
N VAL A 41 -7.14 7.36 1.08
CA VAL A 41 -6.36 6.26 0.51
C VAL A 41 -5.52 5.60 1.58
N LEU A 42 -5.49 4.27 1.58
CA LEU A 42 -4.58 3.48 2.38
C LEU A 42 -3.26 3.23 1.67
N HIS A 43 -2.19 3.24 2.46
CA HIS A 43 -0.86 2.82 2.07
C HIS A 43 -0.35 1.77 3.06
N PHE A 44 -0.30 0.52 2.61
CA PHE A 44 0.32 -0.58 3.33
C PHE A 44 1.73 -0.83 2.79
N LEU A 45 2.72 -0.86 3.66
CA LEU A 45 4.13 -1.00 3.28
C LEU A 45 4.86 -1.88 4.29
N ALA A 46 5.54 -2.91 3.79
CA ALA A 46 6.47 -3.74 4.56
C ALA A 46 7.91 -3.42 4.15
N ARG A 47 8.69 -2.81 5.04
CA ARG A 47 10.05 -2.33 4.72
C ARG A 47 10.96 -2.39 5.95
N GLY A 48 12.21 -2.81 5.74
CA GLY A 48 13.18 -2.93 6.82
C GLY A 48 12.69 -3.95 7.84
N THR A 49 12.51 -3.51 9.08
CA THR A 49 11.94 -4.30 10.19
C THR A 49 10.51 -3.89 10.54
N THR A 50 9.85 -3.06 9.72
CA THR A 50 8.55 -2.46 10.04
C THR A 50 7.50 -2.79 9.00
N VAL A 51 6.26 -2.99 9.46
CA VAL A 51 5.07 -3.05 8.60
C VAL A 51 4.16 -1.89 9.01
N THR A 52 3.74 -1.10 8.04
CA THR A 52 2.98 0.13 8.30
C THR A 52 1.71 0.14 7.49
N LEU A 53 0.61 0.57 8.09
CA LEU A 53 -0.63 0.91 7.41
C LEU A 53 -0.96 2.36 7.73
N ARG A 54 -1.00 3.19 6.69
CA ARG A 54 -1.27 4.63 6.79
C ARG A 54 -2.53 4.98 6.02
N ARG A 55 -3.32 5.93 6.54
CA ARG A 55 -4.43 6.57 5.82
C ARG A 55 -4.02 7.99 5.46
N TYR A 56 -4.14 8.35 4.19
CA TYR A 56 -3.91 9.71 3.68
C TYR A 56 -5.21 10.29 3.13
N ALA A 57 -5.28 11.62 3.07
CA ALA A 57 -6.34 12.25 2.29
C ALA A 57 -6.09 11.99 0.81
N ALA A 58 -7.16 11.78 0.02
CA ALA A 58 -7.01 11.55 -1.41
C ALA A 58 -6.39 12.74 -2.15
N THR A 59 -6.53 13.96 -1.59
CA THR A 59 -5.88 15.18 -2.06
C THR A 59 -4.36 15.19 -1.88
N ASP A 60 -3.83 14.31 -1.01
CA ASP A 60 -2.39 14.18 -0.81
C ASP A 60 -1.73 13.35 -1.91
N LEU A 61 -2.51 12.68 -2.76
CA LEU A 61 -1.98 11.94 -3.89
C LEU A 61 -1.90 12.82 -5.13
N THR A 62 -0.75 12.75 -5.78
CA THR A 62 -0.51 13.37 -7.07
C THR A 62 0.01 12.34 -8.06
N THR A 63 -0.06 12.68 -9.33
CA THR A 63 0.40 11.84 -10.42
C THR A 63 1.63 12.48 -11.04
N LEU A 64 2.77 11.82 -10.87
CA LEU A 64 4.01 12.20 -11.53
C LEU A 64 4.02 11.59 -12.92
N VAL A 65 3.86 12.44 -13.95
CA VAL A 65 4.01 12.02 -15.34
C VAL A 65 5.51 11.86 -15.61
N LEU A 66 5.94 10.62 -15.76
CA LEU A 66 7.29 10.33 -16.25
C LEU A 66 7.24 10.54 -17.76
N ARG A 67 8.01 11.50 -18.26
CA ARG A 67 8.19 11.60 -19.72
C ARG A 67 9.35 10.69 -20.08
N SER A 68 9.08 9.63 -20.82
CA SER A 68 10.14 8.94 -21.56
C SER A 68 10.59 9.83 -22.72
N GLU A 69 11.87 9.77 -23.08
CA GLU A 69 12.40 10.45 -24.27
C GLU A 69 11.83 9.84 -25.58
N CYS A 70 11.16 8.68 -25.48
CA CYS A 70 10.55 7.95 -26.59
C CYS A 70 9.19 7.36 -26.16
N ASP A 71 8.16 7.53 -26.99
CA ASP A 71 6.78 7.00 -26.80
C ASP A 71 6.57 5.66 -27.54
N CYS A 72 7.58 4.79 -27.55
CA CYS A 72 7.42 3.45 -28.13
C CYS A 72 6.60 2.54 -27.22
N GLU A 73 6.01 1.49 -27.81
CA GLU A 73 5.17 0.51 -27.11
C GLU A 73 5.87 -0.14 -25.91
N GLU A 74 7.18 -0.39 -26.00
CA GLU A 74 7.99 -0.92 -24.92
C GLU A 74 8.01 0.02 -23.70
N HIS A 75 8.24 1.33 -23.90
CA HIS A 75 8.22 2.31 -22.81
C HIS A 75 6.82 2.53 -22.24
N ARG A 76 5.78 2.55 -23.08
CA ARG A 76 4.39 2.60 -22.61
C ARG A 76 4.03 1.40 -21.74
N THR A 77 4.44 0.21 -22.17
CA THR A 77 4.18 -1.06 -21.46
C THR A 77 5.00 -1.19 -20.17
N ALA A 78 6.21 -0.65 -20.15
CA ALA A 78 7.08 -0.60 -18.97
C ALA A 78 6.61 0.40 -17.88
N GLY A 79 5.46 1.07 -18.07
CA GLY A 79 4.90 1.99 -17.09
C GLY A 79 5.51 3.40 -17.14
N ALA A 80 6.12 3.79 -18.25
CA ALA A 80 6.68 5.14 -18.43
C ALA A 80 5.62 6.24 -18.61
N GLY A 81 4.34 6.01 -18.30
CA GLY A 81 3.28 7.01 -18.49
C GLY A 81 3.06 7.91 -17.28
N SER A 82 2.95 7.32 -16.08
CA SER A 82 2.75 8.07 -14.84
C SER A 82 2.91 7.21 -13.58
N ARG A 83 3.22 7.84 -12.45
CA ARG A 83 3.28 7.21 -11.13
C ARG A 83 2.41 7.97 -10.14
N THR A 84 1.59 7.24 -9.40
CA THR A 84 0.93 7.81 -8.21
C THR A 84 1.97 7.95 -7.10
N VAL A 85 2.08 9.15 -6.54
CA VAL A 85 2.99 9.48 -5.45
C VAL A 85 2.28 10.37 -4.44
N LEU A 86 2.81 10.43 -3.22
CA LEU A 86 2.38 11.44 -2.25
C LEU A 86 2.95 12.81 -2.63
N THR A 87 2.15 13.85 -2.42
CA THR A 87 2.58 15.24 -2.50
C THR A 87 3.68 15.51 -1.46
N PRO A 88 4.70 16.31 -1.78
CA PRO A 88 5.74 16.67 -0.81
C PRO A 88 5.13 17.24 0.48
N GLY A 89 5.51 16.67 1.63
CA GLY A 89 5.00 17.08 2.94
C GLY A 89 3.65 16.48 3.34
N ALA A 90 3.08 15.57 2.54
CA ALA A 90 1.89 14.82 2.92
C ALA A 90 2.13 14.06 4.24
N VAL A 91 1.20 14.21 5.18
CA VAL A 91 1.19 13.52 6.47
C VAL A 91 0.00 12.58 6.52
N PRO A 92 0.15 11.37 7.09
CA PRO A 92 -0.99 10.48 7.27
C PRO A 92 -2.00 11.11 8.24
N VAL A 93 -3.28 10.94 7.93
CA VAL A 93 -4.41 11.27 8.81
C VAL A 93 -4.42 10.32 10.01
N ASP A 94 -4.06 9.05 9.76
CA ASP A 94 -3.93 8.02 10.80
C ASP A 94 -2.90 6.98 10.38
N GLU A 95 -2.28 6.32 11.35
CA GLU A 95 -1.20 5.36 11.15
C GLU A 95 -1.19 4.27 12.23
N VAL A 96 -1.03 3.03 11.77
CA VAL A 96 -0.63 1.89 12.62
C VAL A 96 0.72 1.37 12.14
N VAL A 97 1.62 1.12 13.10
CA VAL A 97 2.97 0.60 12.87
C VAL A 97 3.14 -0.68 13.67
N LEU A 98 3.48 -1.75 12.96
CA LEU A 98 3.99 -2.99 13.54
C LEU A 98 5.51 -2.90 13.60
N ASP A 99 6.04 -2.89 14.83
CA ASP A 99 7.47 -2.97 15.09
C ASP A 99 7.92 -4.44 15.15
N GLY A 100 8.47 -4.92 14.04
CA GLY A 100 8.95 -6.29 13.93
C GLY A 100 10.23 -6.54 14.72
N ALA A 101 11.00 -5.50 15.08
CA ALA A 101 12.13 -5.68 15.98
C ALA A 101 11.64 -6.04 17.39
N ALA A 102 10.59 -5.36 17.86
CA ALA A 102 9.98 -5.64 19.16
C ALA A 102 9.22 -6.98 19.19
N LEU A 103 8.43 -7.29 18.15
CA LEU A 103 7.54 -8.45 18.14
C LEU A 103 8.22 -9.74 17.69
N PHE A 104 9.15 -9.65 16.75
CA PHE A 104 9.75 -10.82 16.10
C PHE A 104 11.27 -10.87 16.21
N GLY A 105 11.89 -9.86 16.84
CA GLY A 105 13.35 -9.77 16.94
C GLY A 105 14.03 -9.48 15.60
N TRP A 106 13.32 -8.88 14.63
CA TRP A 106 13.91 -8.51 13.34
C TRP A 106 15.01 -7.46 13.51
N THR A 107 16.06 -7.58 12.70
CA THR A 107 17.26 -6.73 12.84
C THR A 107 17.72 -6.07 11.54
N GLY A 108 17.13 -6.42 10.41
CA GLY A 108 17.54 -5.92 9.09
C GLY A 108 16.38 -5.57 8.17
N PHE A 109 16.04 -6.48 7.26
CA PHE A 109 15.14 -6.25 6.14
C PHE A 109 14.01 -7.29 6.02
N GLU A 110 13.76 -8.02 7.09
CA GLU A 110 12.83 -9.14 7.17
C GLU A 110 11.40 -8.74 6.76
N ALA A 111 10.93 -7.54 7.12
CA ALA A 111 9.63 -7.04 6.68
C ALA A 111 9.56 -6.91 5.15
N GLY A 112 10.67 -6.50 4.52
CA GLY A 112 10.75 -6.39 3.05
C GLY A 112 10.79 -7.74 2.32
N LEU A 113 11.00 -8.84 3.06
CA LEU A 113 11.03 -10.21 2.53
C LEU A 113 9.75 -11.00 2.82
N LEU A 114 8.74 -10.39 3.44
CA LEU A 114 7.49 -11.08 3.73
C LEU A 114 6.89 -11.66 2.45
N ASP A 115 6.40 -12.89 2.56
CA ASP A 115 5.61 -13.48 1.48
C ASP A 115 4.20 -12.86 1.44
N VAL A 116 3.53 -13.03 0.31
CA VAL A 116 2.20 -12.44 0.10
C VAL A 116 1.16 -12.95 1.11
N PRO A 117 1.06 -14.25 1.42
CA PRO A 117 0.16 -14.74 2.46
C PRO A 117 0.34 -14.01 3.80
N THR A 118 1.56 -13.96 4.34
CA THR A 118 1.81 -13.31 5.64
C THR A 118 1.51 -11.83 5.59
N ALA A 119 1.88 -11.13 4.52
CA ALA A 119 1.57 -9.70 4.41
C ALA A 119 0.08 -9.41 4.26
N ALA A 120 -0.70 -10.30 3.64
CA ALA A 120 -2.15 -10.16 3.56
C ALA A 120 -2.83 -10.33 4.93
N GLU A 121 -2.33 -11.24 5.76
CA GLU A 121 -2.77 -11.40 7.15
C GLU A 121 -2.46 -10.14 7.97
N LEU A 122 -1.21 -9.65 7.90
CA LEU A 122 -0.81 -8.41 8.59
C LEU A 122 -1.60 -7.19 8.10
N PHE A 123 -1.91 -7.11 6.81
CA PHE A 123 -2.76 -6.04 6.28
C PHE A 123 -4.14 -6.07 6.94
N ALA A 124 -4.77 -7.24 7.07
CA ALA A 124 -6.08 -7.37 7.70
C ALA A 124 -6.05 -6.99 9.19
N GLU A 125 -5.00 -7.40 9.91
CA GLU A 125 -4.78 -7.05 11.32
C GLU A 125 -4.62 -5.53 11.51
N LEU A 126 -3.68 -4.92 10.79
CA LEU A 126 -3.44 -3.48 10.92
C LEU A 126 -4.66 -2.66 10.47
N ARG A 127 -5.43 -3.16 9.49
CA ARG A 127 -6.67 -2.52 9.07
C ARG A 127 -7.72 -2.53 10.17
N HIS A 128 -7.88 -3.67 10.85
CA HIS A 128 -8.81 -3.77 11.98
C HIS A 128 -8.44 -2.78 13.10
N GLU A 129 -7.15 -2.66 13.41
CA GLU A 129 -6.67 -1.70 14.40
C GLU A 129 -6.92 -0.24 13.99
N LEU A 130 -6.60 0.11 12.74
CA LEU A 130 -6.79 1.46 12.20
C LEU A 130 -8.27 1.88 12.20
N ASP A 131 -9.18 0.94 11.91
CA ASP A 131 -10.62 1.20 11.94
C ASP A 131 -11.15 1.32 13.37
N GLY A 132 -10.60 0.55 14.32
CA GLY A 132 -10.91 0.67 15.74
C GLY A 132 -10.56 2.07 16.29
N ARG A 133 -9.40 2.61 15.91
CA ARG A 133 -8.97 3.96 16.32
C ARG A 133 -9.87 5.06 15.77
N ALA A 134 -10.36 4.90 14.54
CA ALA A 134 -11.30 5.86 13.94
C ALA A 134 -12.65 5.89 14.67
N ALA A 135 -13.08 4.77 15.24
CA ALA A 135 -14.33 4.68 16.00
C ALA A 135 -14.25 5.34 17.39
N ASP A 136 -13.07 5.37 18.03
CA ASP A 136 -12.87 5.99 19.34
C ASP A 136 -12.87 7.54 19.31
N VAL A 137 -12.70 8.13 18.12
CA VAL A 137 -12.64 9.60 17.93
C VAL A 137 -13.99 10.20 17.50
N ALA A 138 -14.97 9.38 17.12
CA ALA A 138 -16.30 9.80 16.65
C ALA A 138 -17.36 9.81 17.77
#